data_AF-D5MH47-F1
#
_entry.id   AF-D5MH47-F1
#
_cell.length_a   1.000
_cell.length_b   1.000
_cell.length_c   1.000
_cell.angle_alpha   90.00
_cell.angle_beta   90.00
_cell.angle_gamma   90.00
#
_symmetry.space_group_name_H-M   'P 1'
#
loop_
_entity.id
_entity.type
_entity.pdbx_description
1 polymer ?
#
loop_
_entity_poly.entity_id
_entity_poly.type
_entity_poly.pdbx_seq_one_letter_code
_entity_poly.pdbx_strand_id
1 'polypeptide(L)'
;MYLRRRCRKKNGEEYESWALVETIRTSRGPRQRTVATIGKLPGLDQEERMGWEEIGRVLDGKPRPQPDLFAPDADAPLWATVDLKRMQIERLRQFGDVYLELVLWHRLGLEDFCNEHMPPGREEIPWSVMAAVLTLARFCAPSSELQIAESWYAKTALDDLLGVPAEKINDDRLYRALDSLLPHKDALCQHLQQRYGELFGTTFDVLVYDVTSSDFEGSGQRNSRATRGYSRDGRPDCVQVCIGLVTSAEGLPLAYEVFDGNRVDV
;
A
#
# COMPACT_ATOMS: atom_id res chain seq x y z
N MET A 1 -24.77 -19.34 18.80
CA MET A 1 -23.35 -19.74 18.69
C MET A 1 -22.60 -19.12 19.86
N TYR A 2 -21.46 -19.67 20.26
CA TYR A 2 -20.63 -19.13 21.37
C TYR A 2 -19.16 -19.53 21.19
N LEU A 3 -18.27 -18.86 21.92
CA LEU A 3 -16.84 -19.16 21.92
C LEU A 3 -16.50 -20.26 22.93
N ARG A 4 -15.72 -21.26 22.49
CA ARG A 4 -15.27 -22.38 23.34
C ARG A 4 -13.76 -22.42 23.40
N ARG A 5 -13.22 -22.38 24.61
CA ARG A 5 -11.79 -22.54 24.89
C ARG A 5 -11.37 -24.00 24.71
N ARG A 6 -10.22 -24.23 24.08
CA ARG A 6 -9.54 -25.53 23.96
C ARG A 6 -8.10 -25.38 24.45
N CYS A 7 -7.76 -26.09 25.52
CA CYS A 7 -6.40 -26.18 26.04
C CYS A 7 -5.79 -27.51 25.58
N ARG A 8 -4.57 -27.46 25.04
CA ARG A 8 -3.80 -28.65 24.64
C ARG A 8 -2.39 -28.53 25.21
N LYS A 9 -1.97 -29.51 26.00
CA LYS A 9 -0.57 -29.62 26.46
C LYS A 9 0.25 -30.42 25.45
N LYS A 10 1.38 -29.86 25.00
CA LYS A 10 2.35 -30.54 24.14
C LYS A 10 3.75 -30.10 24.55
N ASN A 11 4.65 -31.06 24.79
CA ASN A 11 6.05 -30.83 25.18
C ASN A 11 6.22 -29.93 26.43
N GLY A 12 5.33 -30.04 27.42
CA GLY A 12 5.39 -29.23 28.65
C GLY A 12 4.79 -27.83 28.53
N GLU A 13 4.53 -27.34 27.31
CA GLU A 13 3.85 -26.07 27.08
C GLU A 13 2.34 -26.25 26.90
N GLU A 14 1.57 -25.34 27.48
CA GLU A 14 0.11 -25.31 27.41
C GLU A 14 -0.34 -24.34 26.30
N TYR A 15 -0.97 -24.88 25.27
CA TYR A 15 -1.48 -24.11 24.14
C TYR A 15 -2.98 -23.88 24.31
N GLU A 16 -3.37 -22.62 24.49
CA GLU A 16 -4.77 -22.22 24.47
C GLU A 16 -5.19 -21.77 23.06
N SER A 17 -6.37 -22.20 22.63
CA SER A 17 -6.99 -21.79 21.36
C SER A 17 -8.49 -21.65 21.50
N TRP A 18 -9.09 -20.79 20.67
CA TRP A 18 -10.52 -20.53 20.68
C TRP A 18 -11.19 -21.02 19.41
N ALA A 19 -12.39 -21.56 19.57
CA ALA A 19 -13.24 -22.01 18.47
C ALA A 19 -14.64 -21.42 18.60
N LEU A 20 -15.20 -20.95 17.49
CA LEU A 20 -16.61 -20.60 17.40
C LEU A 20 -17.43 -21.88 17.24
N VAL A 21 -18.36 -22.10 18.15
CA VAL A 21 -19.17 -23.32 18.21
C VAL A 21 -20.65 -22.96 18.11
N GLU A 22 -21.38 -23.72 17.32
CA GLU A 22 -22.83 -23.65 17.23
C GLU A 22 -23.47 -24.92 17.78
N THR A 23 -24.67 -24.80 18.34
CA THR A 23 -25.48 -25.93 18.78
C THR A 23 -26.50 -26.24 17.69
N ILE A 24 -26.42 -27.43 17.10
CA ILE A 24 -27.36 -27.93 16.11
C ILE A 24 -28.28 -28.98 16.74
N ARG A 25 -29.58 -28.95 16.41
CA ARG A 25 -30.51 -30.01 16.83
C ARG A 25 -30.39 -31.20 15.87
N THR A 26 -30.12 -32.38 16.41
CA THR A 26 -30.09 -33.63 15.66
C THR A 26 -31.20 -34.57 16.15
N SER A 27 -31.50 -35.62 15.40
CA SER A 27 -32.44 -36.67 15.80
C SER A 27 -32.08 -37.37 17.12
N ARG A 28 -30.82 -37.25 17.57
CA ARG A 28 -30.31 -37.75 18.87
C ARG A 28 -30.11 -36.64 19.91
N GLY A 29 -30.78 -35.50 19.75
CA GLY A 29 -30.69 -34.34 20.64
C GLY A 29 -29.73 -33.24 20.17
N PRO A 30 -29.56 -32.17 20.95
CA PRO A 30 -28.66 -31.07 20.62
C PRO A 30 -27.19 -31.53 20.63
N ARG A 31 -26.50 -31.28 19.52
CA ARG A 31 -25.07 -31.55 19.32
C ARG A 31 -24.34 -30.25 18.99
N GLN A 32 -23.03 -30.22 19.22
CA GLN A 32 -22.21 -29.04 18.98
C GLN A 32 -21.37 -29.25 17.73
N ARG A 33 -21.31 -28.24 16.87
CA ARG A 33 -20.48 -28.19 15.67
C ARG A 33 -19.53 -27.01 15.77
N THR A 34 -18.25 -27.22 15.51
CA THR A 34 -17.29 -26.13 15.36
C THR A 34 -17.47 -25.49 13.99
N VAL A 35 -17.77 -24.19 13.99
CA VAL A 35 -18.01 -23.38 12.79
C VAL A 35 -16.70 -22.85 12.24
N ALA A 36 -15.85 -22.31 13.12
CA ALA A 36 -14.52 -21.82 12.77
C ALA A 36 -13.54 -22.01 13.93
N THR A 37 -12.28 -22.30 13.61
CA THR A 37 -11.19 -22.26 14.59
C THR A 37 -10.53 -20.89 14.45
N ILE A 38 -10.58 -20.09 15.51
CA ILE A 38 -10.10 -18.70 15.50
C ILE A 38 -8.58 -18.67 15.78
N GLY A 39 -8.03 -19.74 16.37
CA GLY A 39 -6.63 -19.81 16.75
C GLY A 39 -6.39 -19.18 18.12
N LYS A 40 -5.20 -18.60 18.34
CA LYS A 40 -4.98 -17.68 19.45
C LYS A 40 -5.70 -16.38 19.09
N LEU A 41 -6.61 -15.92 19.95
CA LEU A 41 -7.13 -14.57 19.78
C LEU A 41 -5.96 -13.60 20.04
N PRO A 42 -5.64 -12.68 19.11
CA PRO A 42 -4.79 -11.55 19.44
C PRO A 42 -5.49 -10.76 20.57
N GLY A 43 -4.79 -10.44 21.65
CA GLY A 43 -5.37 -9.88 22.88
C GLY A 43 -5.37 -10.80 24.11
N LEU A 44 -4.86 -12.04 24.01
CA LEU A 44 -4.89 -13.05 25.08
C LEU A 44 -3.57 -13.81 25.24
N ASP A 45 -2.43 -13.22 24.85
CA ASP A 45 -1.18 -13.64 25.47
C ASP A 45 -1.16 -13.24 26.96
N GLN A 46 -0.23 -13.82 27.72
CA GLN A 46 -0.17 -13.60 29.16
C GLN A 46 0.03 -12.11 29.49
N GLU A 47 0.75 -11.37 28.65
CA GLU A 47 1.03 -9.94 28.82
C GLU A 47 -0.21 -9.08 28.58
N GLU A 48 -0.93 -9.26 27.48
CA GLU A 48 -2.15 -8.53 27.15
C GLU A 48 -3.24 -8.78 28.19
N ARG A 49 -3.37 -10.01 28.67
CA ARG A 49 -4.33 -10.36 29.73
C ARG A 49 -3.97 -9.71 31.07
N MET A 50 -2.69 -9.73 31.46
CA MET A 50 -2.21 -9.01 32.64
C MET A 50 -2.45 -7.50 32.47
N GLY A 51 -2.30 -6.96 31.27
CA GLY A 51 -2.67 -5.59 30.93
C GLY A 51 -4.15 -5.29 31.20
N TRP A 52 -5.07 -6.13 30.71
CA TRP A 52 -6.51 -5.93 30.93
C TRP A 52 -6.93 -6.08 32.40
N GLU A 53 -6.38 -7.07 33.11
CA GLU A 53 -6.66 -7.28 34.55
C GLU A 53 -6.10 -6.12 35.39
N GLU A 54 -4.93 -5.59 35.04
CA GLU A 54 -4.31 -4.42 35.68
C GLU A 54 -5.07 -3.12 35.37
N ILE A 55 -5.53 -2.92 34.14
CA ILE A 55 -6.40 -1.79 33.76
C ILE A 55 -7.68 -1.82 34.58
N GLY A 56 -8.35 -2.97 34.66
CA GLY A 56 -9.55 -3.14 35.48
C GLY A 56 -9.27 -2.84 36.95
N ARG A 57 -8.14 -3.32 37.49
CA ARG A 57 -7.70 -3.04 38.86
C ARG A 57 -7.53 -1.54 39.13
N VAL A 58 -6.85 -0.82 38.23
CA VAL A 58 -6.62 0.64 38.34
C VAL A 58 -7.94 1.41 38.26
N LEU A 59 -8.81 1.06 37.32
CA LEU A 59 -10.13 1.69 37.17
C LEU A 59 -11.03 1.45 38.39
N ASP A 60 -10.94 0.26 39.00
CA ASP A 60 -11.67 -0.10 40.22
C ASP A 60 -11.01 0.43 41.52
N GLY A 61 -9.83 1.07 41.43
CA GLY A 61 -9.09 1.57 42.59
C GLY A 61 -8.56 0.49 43.53
N LYS A 62 -8.37 -0.75 43.04
CA LYS A 62 -7.94 -1.89 43.85
C LYS A 62 -6.40 -1.87 44.06
N PRO A 63 -5.89 -2.11 45.28
CA PRO A 63 -4.45 -2.20 45.52
C PRO A 63 -3.85 -3.40 44.77
N ARG A 64 -2.55 -3.33 44.48
CA ARG A 64 -1.85 -4.38 43.74
C ARG A 64 -1.80 -5.63 44.64
N PRO A 65 -2.22 -6.81 44.18
CA PRO A 65 -2.11 -8.02 44.97
C PRO A 65 -0.63 -8.27 45.32
N GLN A 66 -0.36 -8.74 46.54
CA GLN A 66 0.99 -9.12 46.92
C GLN A 66 1.49 -10.24 45.99
N PRO A 67 2.72 -10.16 45.47
CA PRO A 67 3.28 -11.24 44.67
C PRO A 67 3.33 -12.53 45.49
N ASP A 68 2.90 -13.63 44.88
CA ASP A 68 2.94 -14.95 45.50
C ASP A 68 4.39 -15.42 45.60
N LEU A 69 4.79 -16.00 46.73
CA LEU A 69 6.20 -16.28 47.07
C LEU A 69 6.88 -17.26 46.08
N PHE A 70 6.08 -17.97 45.28
CA PHE A 70 6.49 -19.00 44.33
C PHE A 70 6.12 -18.68 42.87
N ALA A 71 5.48 -17.54 42.60
CA ALA A 71 5.16 -17.13 41.24
C ALA A 71 6.24 -16.14 40.75
N PRO A 72 6.77 -16.31 39.52
CA PRO A 72 7.67 -15.32 38.94
C PRO A 72 6.93 -13.97 38.80
N ASP A 73 7.58 -12.88 39.20
CA ASP A 73 7.12 -11.52 38.93
C ASP A 73 7.03 -11.35 37.40
N ALA A 74 5.82 -11.37 36.86
CA ALA A 74 5.60 -10.97 35.47
C ALA A 74 5.80 -9.46 35.39
N ASP A 75 6.66 -9.02 34.46
CA ASP A 75 6.88 -7.60 34.22
C ASP A 75 5.54 -6.91 33.96
N ALA A 76 5.19 -5.95 34.83
CA ALA A 76 3.96 -5.21 34.62
C ALA A 76 4.05 -4.44 33.31
N PRO A 77 2.96 -4.41 32.53
CA PRO A 77 2.92 -3.60 31.32
C PRO A 77 3.24 -2.14 31.68
N LEU A 78 4.08 -1.51 30.87
CA LEU A 78 4.41 -0.09 31.01
C LEU A 78 3.15 0.73 30.70
N TRP A 79 2.59 1.37 31.70
CA TRP A 79 1.50 2.34 31.53
C TRP A 79 1.97 3.73 31.97
N ALA A 80 1.43 4.74 31.30
CA ALA A 80 1.67 6.14 31.63
C ALA A 80 0.33 6.83 31.88
N THR A 81 0.24 7.57 32.98
CA THR A 81 -0.93 8.43 33.23
C THR A 81 -0.84 9.64 32.30
N VAL A 82 -1.78 9.75 31.37
CA VAL A 82 -1.85 10.87 30.42
C VAL A 82 -2.85 11.91 30.92
N ASP A 83 -2.41 13.16 31.05
CA ASP A 83 -3.32 14.28 31.29
C ASP A 83 -4.09 14.62 30.01
N LEU A 84 -5.33 14.11 29.92
CA LEU A 84 -6.20 14.33 28.76
C LEU A 84 -6.47 15.82 28.48
N LYS A 85 -6.38 16.70 29.50
CA LYS A 85 -6.58 18.15 29.31
C LYS A 85 -5.42 18.82 28.58
N ARG A 86 -4.25 18.19 28.59
CA ARG A 86 -3.03 18.67 27.92
C ARG A 86 -2.76 17.93 26.61
N MET A 87 -3.62 16.99 26.23
CA MET A 87 -3.46 16.26 24.97
C MET A 87 -3.67 17.21 23.78
N GLN A 88 -2.68 17.28 22.91
CA GLN A 88 -2.71 18.08 21.68
C GLN A 88 -2.42 17.20 20.47
N ILE A 89 -3.10 17.49 19.36
CA ILE A 89 -2.85 16.84 18.07
C ILE A 89 -2.05 17.84 17.24
N GLU A 90 -0.75 17.58 17.09
CA GLU A 90 0.15 18.51 16.38
C GLU A 90 0.33 18.11 14.91
N ARG A 91 0.51 16.81 14.65
CA ARG A 91 0.95 16.29 13.36
C ARG A 91 -0.04 15.30 12.76
N LEU A 92 -1.19 15.81 12.31
CA LEU A 92 -2.19 15.00 11.62
C LEU A 92 -1.63 14.53 10.26
N ARG A 93 -1.57 13.22 10.05
CA ARG A 93 -1.06 12.61 8.82
C ARG A 93 -2.01 11.55 8.28
N GLN A 94 -2.10 11.48 6.95
CA GLN A 94 -2.75 10.39 6.23
C GLN A 94 -1.84 9.17 6.21
N PHE A 95 -2.38 8.02 6.60
CA PHE A 95 -1.62 6.77 6.71
C PHE A 95 -2.24 5.64 5.88
N GLY A 96 -3.56 5.45 5.96
CA GLY A 96 -4.18 4.22 5.47
C GLY A 96 -4.05 3.99 3.95
N ASP A 97 -4.26 5.04 3.16
CA ASP A 97 -4.14 5.03 1.70
C ASP A 97 -2.69 4.83 1.25
N VAL A 98 -1.77 5.65 1.75
CA VAL A 98 -0.35 5.56 1.39
C VAL A 98 0.29 4.26 1.85
N TYR A 99 -0.13 3.71 3.00
CA TYR A 99 0.34 2.41 3.48
C TYR A 99 -0.17 1.27 2.59
N LEU A 100 -1.46 1.28 2.25
CA LEU A 100 -2.04 0.27 1.35
C LEU A 100 -1.31 0.28 0.01
N GLU A 101 -1.11 1.45 -0.56
CA GLU A 101 -0.47 1.59 -1.87
C GLU A 101 1.01 1.19 -1.83
N LEU A 102 1.72 1.48 -0.74
CA LEU A 102 3.07 0.97 -0.52
C LEU A 102 3.09 -0.56 -0.45
N VAL A 103 2.13 -1.19 0.23
CA VAL A 103 2.00 -2.65 0.25
C VAL A 103 1.73 -3.21 -1.15
N LEU A 104 0.90 -2.55 -1.96
CA LEU A 104 0.66 -2.94 -3.35
C LEU A 104 1.91 -2.79 -4.22
N TRP A 105 2.65 -1.68 -4.05
CA TRP A 105 3.94 -1.44 -4.69
C TRP A 105 4.93 -2.60 -4.45
N HIS A 106 5.06 -3.04 -3.20
CA HIS A 106 5.91 -4.20 -2.87
C HIS A 106 5.33 -5.52 -3.42
N ARG A 107 4.01 -5.73 -3.37
CA ARG A 107 3.37 -6.95 -3.90
C ARG A 107 3.50 -7.09 -5.42
N LEU A 108 3.49 -5.96 -6.13
CA LEU A 108 3.78 -5.91 -7.56
C LEU A 108 5.29 -6.07 -7.84
N GLY A 109 6.14 -6.13 -6.81
CA GLY A 109 7.59 -6.23 -6.95
C GLY A 109 8.22 -5.03 -7.65
N LEU A 110 7.56 -3.86 -7.57
CA LEU A 110 8.04 -2.64 -8.24
C LEU A 110 9.27 -2.07 -7.54
N GLU A 111 9.39 -2.23 -6.22
CA GLU A 111 10.60 -1.86 -5.48
C GLU A 111 11.82 -2.63 -6.00
N ASP A 112 11.72 -3.96 -6.06
CA ASP A 112 12.81 -4.82 -6.54
C ASP A 112 13.17 -4.49 -7.99
N PHE A 113 12.15 -4.36 -8.86
CA PHE A 113 12.33 -3.94 -10.25
C PHE A 113 13.10 -2.62 -10.35
N CYS A 114 12.68 -1.61 -9.59
CA CYS A 114 13.31 -0.30 -9.61
C CYS A 114 14.74 -0.34 -9.04
N ASN A 115 14.99 -1.09 -7.98
CA ASN A 115 16.33 -1.22 -7.40
C ASN A 115 17.31 -1.95 -8.35
N GLU A 116 16.81 -2.90 -9.15
CA GLU A 116 17.60 -3.61 -10.16
C GLU A 116 17.92 -2.72 -11.37
N HIS A 117 16.92 -1.99 -11.88
CA HIS A 117 17.03 -1.27 -13.15
C HIS A 117 17.54 0.17 -12.99
N MET A 118 17.30 0.80 -11.85
CA MET A 118 17.74 2.15 -11.52
C MET A 118 18.72 2.11 -10.32
N PRO A 119 19.92 1.55 -10.52
CA PRO A 119 20.88 1.41 -9.43
C PRO A 119 21.27 2.79 -8.86
N PRO A 120 21.59 2.84 -7.56
CA PRO A 120 21.93 4.10 -6.90
C PRO A 120 23.18 4.71 -7.53
N GLY A 121 23.07 5.99 -7.89
CA GLY A 121 24.15 6.84 -8.38
C GLY A 121 24.80 7.62 -7.24
N ARG A 122 24.82 8.95 -7.38
CA ARG A 122 25.40 9.90 -6.38
C ARG A 122 24.34 10.62 -5.57
N GLU A 123 23.09 10.32 -5.82
CA GLU A 123 21.95 10.90 -5.15
C GLU A 123 21.85 10.44 -3.69
N GLU A 124 21.36 11.33 -2.83
CA GLU A 124 21.18 11.04 -1.41
C GLU A 124 20.00 10.08 -1.15
N ILE A 125 18.90 10.29 -1.87
CA ILE A 125 17.73 9.40 -1.86
C ILE A 125 17.75 8.56 -3.14
N PRO A 126 17.48 7.24 -3.11
CA PRO A 126 17.43 6.43 -4.33
C PRO A 126 16.29 6.83 -5.29
N TRP A 127 16.47 6.59 -6.59
CA TRP A 127 15.43 6.82 -7.60
C TRP A 127 14.21 5.92 -7.42
N SER A 128 14.41 4.68 -6.95
CA SER A 128 13.32 3.75 -6.61
C SER A 128 12.33 4.33 -5.60
N VAL A 129 12.84 5.06 -4.60
CA VAL A 129 12.00 5.73 -3.59
C VAL A 129 11.21 6.88 -4.23
N MET A 130 11.82 7.67 -5.11
CA MET A 130 11.09 8.74 -5.81
C MET A 130 10.01 8.18 -6.76
N ALA A 131 10.29 7.07 -7.44
CA ALA A 131 9.32 6.37 -8.29
C ALA A 131 8.14 5.85 -7.46
N ALA A 132 8.39 5.32 -6.26
CA ALA A 132 7.35 4.94 -5.32
C ALA A 132 6.51 6.16 -4.91
N VAL A 133 7.13 7.27 -4.48
CA VAL A 133 6.41 8.50 -4.10
C VAL A 133 5.51 9.01 -5.23
N LEU A 134 6.00 9.05 -6.47
CA LEU A 134 5.21 9.48 -7.63
C LEU A 134 4.02 8.56 -7.90
N THR A 135 4.23 7.25 -7.82
CA THR A 135 3.18 6.25 -8.05
C THR A 135 2.10 6.35 -6.98
N LEU A 136 2.52 6.39 -5.71
CA LEU A 136 1.63 6.53 -4.56
C LEU A 136 0.83 7.84 -4.62
N ALA A 137 1.49 8.94 -4.97
CA ALA A 137 0.81 10.22 -5.14
C ALA A 137 -0.23 10.18 -6.27
N ARG A 138 0.11 9.56 -7.41
CA ARG A 138 -0.80 9.43 -8.54
C ARG A 138 -2.05 8.64 -8.17
N PHE A 139 -1.93 7.63 -7.31
CA PHE A 139 -3.06 6.83 -6.83
C PHE A 139 -3.88 7.55 -5.75
N CYS A 140 -3.23 8.06 -4.70
CA CYS A 140 -3.91 8.62 -3.53
C CYS A 140 -4.44 10.05 -3.74
N ALA A 141 -3.70 10.88 -4.46
CA ALA A 141 -4.04 12.29 -4.69
C ALA A 141 -3.48 12.80 -6.02
N PRO A 142 -4.09 12.42 -7.17
CA PRO A 142 -3.60 12.81 -8.49
C PRO A 142 -3.46 14.33 -8.60
N SER A 143 -2.23 14.81 -8.77
CA SER A 143 -1.89 16.23 -8.80
C SER A 143 -0.59 16.47 -9.59
N SER A 144 -0.02 17.68 -9.50
CA SER A 144 1.30 18.01 -10.03
C SER A 144 2.41 17.63 -9.05
N GLU A 145 3.61 17.39 -9.57
CA GLU A 145 4.84 17.13 -8.81
C GLU A 145 5.15 18.25 -7.81
N LEU A 146 4.82 19.49 -8.18
CA LEU A 146 4.92 20.64 -7.26
C LEU A 146 3.97 20.50 -6.06
N GLN A 147 2.71 20.13 -6.29
CA GLN A 147 1.75 19.94 -5.20
C GLN A 147 2.15 18.76 -4.30
N ILE A 148 2.75 17.71 -4.89
CA ILE A 148 3.31 16.57 -4.17
C ILE A 148 4.40 17.04 -3.21
N ALA A 149 5.37 17.80 -3.72
CA ALA A 149 6.51 18.30 -2.95
C ALA A 149 6.13 19.34 -1.89
N GLU A 150 5.30 20.32 -2.23
CA GLU A 150 5.01 21.45 -1.33
C GLU A 150 3.95 21.13 -0.26
N SER A 151 3.07 20.17 -0.50
CA SER A 151 1.90 19.98 0.36
C SER A 151 1.56 18.53 0.68
N TRP A 152 1.37 17.69 -0.35
CA TRP A 152 0.79 16.37 -0.13
C TRP A 152 1.72 15.47 0.69
N TYR A 153 3.00 15.37 0.33
CA TYR A 153 3.93 14.45 1.01
C TYR A 153 3.99 14.69 2.52
N ALA A 154 4.14 15.95 2.95
CA ALA A 154 4.24 16.32 4.37
C ALA A 154 2.95 16.05 5.18
N LYS A 155 1.80 15.92 4.51
CA LYS A 155 0.50 15.57 5.12
C LYS A 155 0.28 14.07 5.21
N THR A 156 1.19 13.25 4.68
CA THR A 156 1.14 11.78 4.76
C THR A 156 2.16 11.27 5.75
N ALA A 157 2.06 9.98 6.12
CA ALA A 157 3.04 9.27 6.93
C ALA A 157 4.22 8.71 6.09
N LEU A 158 4.37 9.11 4.83
CA LEU A 158 5.40 8.57 3.95
C LEU A 158 6.82 8.84 4.42
N ASP A 159 7.04 9.92 5.17
CA ASP A 159 8.35 10.22 5.74
C ASP A 159 8.80 9.16 6.76
N ASP A 160 7.87 8.65 7.59
CA ASP A 160 8.14 7.55 8.51
C ASP A 160 8.24 6.21 7.78
N LEU A 161 7.40 5.99 6.75
CA LEU A 161 7.34 4.73 6.02
C LEU A 161 8.54 4.50 5.10
N LEU A 162 9.01 5.56 4.43
CA LEU A 162 10.11 5.52 3.48
C LEU A 162 11.44 5.97 4.09
N GLY A 163 11.41 6.57 5.29
CA GLY A 163 12.59 7.14 5.94
C GLY A 163 13.15 8.38 5.25
N VAL A 164 12.34 9.07 4.44
CA VAL A 164 12.75 10.26 3.67
C VAL A 164 12.07 11.51 4.23
N PRO A 165 12.83 12.46 4.81
CA PRO A 165 12.28 13.71 5.31
C PRO A 165 11.60 14.52 4.19
N ALA A 166 10.53 15.23 4.53
CA ALA A 166 9.75 16.01 3.56
C ALA A 166 10.60 17.07 2.84
N GLU A 167 11.61 17.64 3.51
CA GLU A 167 12.52 18.65 2.97
C GLU A 167 13.40 18.12 1.83
N LYS A 168 13.51 16.79 1.69
CA LYS A 168 14.24 16.12 0.61
C LYS A 168 13.37 15.82 -0.60
N ILE A 169 12.05 15.97 -0.48
CA ILE A 169 11.11 15.84 -1.59
C ILE A 169 10.95 17.22 -2.25
N ASN A 170 11.47 17.36 -3.46
CA ASN A 170 11.30 18.55 -4.28
C ASN A 170 10.86 18.16 -5.69
N ASP A 171 10.22 19.10 -6.38
CA ASP A 171 9.72 18.94 -7.73
C ASP A 171 10.83 18.56 -8.72
N ASP A 172 12.00 19.18 -8.63
CA ASP A 172 13.18 18.85 -9.43
C ASP A 172 13.54 17.35 -9.38
N ARG A 173 13.56 16.74 -8.19
CA ARG A 173 13.81 15.31 -8.02
C ARG A 173 12.66 14.46 -8.55
N LEU A 174 11.43 14.89 -8.33
CA LEU A 174 10.24 14.18 -8.82
C LEU A 174 10.25 14.13 -10.36
N TYR A 175 10.54 15.25 -11.03
CA TYR A 175 10.67 15.27 -12.49
C TYR A 175 11.83 14.39 -12.99
N ARG A 176 13.01 14.48 -12.38
CA ARG A 176 14.17 13.66 -12.79
C ARG A 176 13.99 12.16 -12.51
N ALA A 177 13.13 11.80 -11.57
CA ALA A 177 12.80 10.40 -11.33
C ALA A 177 12.05 9.79 -12.52
N LEU A 178 11.18 10.56 -13.19
CA LEU A 178 10.53 10.12 -14.42
C LEU A 178 11.54 9.94 -15.56
N ASP A 179 12.51 10.86 -15.69
CA ASP A 179 13.60 10.73 -16.67
C ASP A 179 14.48 9.49 -16.40
N SER A 180 14.63 9.12 -15.13
CA SER A 180 15.40 7.93 -14.72
C SER A 180 14.62 6.63 -14.96
N LEU A 181 13.29 6.66 -14.81
CA LEU A 181 12.43 5.49 -15.00
C LEU A 181 12.12 5.21 -16.48
N LEU A 182 11.95 6.27 -17.28
CA LEU A 182 11.51 6.19 -18.68
C LEU A 182 12.33 5.23 -19.57
N PRO A 183 13.67 5.16 -19.48
CA PRO A 183 14.47 4.20 -20.25
C PRO A 183 14.12 2.73 -20.01
N HIS A 184 13.48 2.43 -18.88
CA HIS A 184 13.12 1.08 -18.46
C HIS A 184 11.64 0.74 -18.74
N LYS A 185 10.92 1.56 -19.52
CA LYS A 185 9.50 1.37 -19.86
C LYS A 185 9.19 -0.05 -20.32
N ASP A 186 9.92 -0.57 -21.31
CA ASP A 186 9.62 -1.87 -21.89
C ASP A 186 9.87 -3.01 -20.90
N ALA A 187 10.92 -2.91 -20.09
CA ALA A 187 11.21 -3.86 -19.02
C ALA A 187 10.13 -3.82 -17.93
N LEU A 188 9.66 -2.62 -17.56
CA LEU A 188 8.58 -2.44 -16.59
C LEU A 188 7.28 -3.05 -17.09
N CYS A 189 6.95 -2.84 -18.36
CA CYS A 189 5.79 -3.46 -19.01
C CYS A 189 5.86 -4.99 -18.98
N GLN A 190 7.03 -5.57 -19.29
CA GLN A 190 7.23 -7.02 -19.22
C GLN A 190 7.13 -7.55 -17.78
N HIS A 191 7.72 -6.83 -16.81
CA HIS A 191 7.62 -7.16 -15.40
C HIS A 191 6.16 -7.20 -14.94
N LEU A 192 5.37 -6.18 -15.27
CA LEU A 192 3.95 -6.13 -14.93
C LEU A 192 3.14 -7.26 -15.59
N GLN A 193 3.40 -7.55 -16.87
CA GLN A 193 2.79 -8.69 -17.56
C GLN A 193 3.04 -10.01 -16.81
N GLN A 194 4.30 -10.26 -16.41
CA GLN A 194 4.63 -11.45 -15.62
C GLN A 194 3.89 -11.46 -14.28
N ARG A 195 3.90 -10.33 -13.56
CA ARG A 195 3.21 -10.20 -12.26
C ARG A 195 1.72 -10.43 -12.35
N TYR A 196 1.06 -9.94 -13.40
CA TYR A 196 -0.36 -10.19 -13.61
C TYR A 196 -0.64 -11.67 -13.88
N GLY A 197 0.21 -12.34 -14.67
CA GLY A 197 0.13 -13.79 -14.86
C GLY A 197 0.27 -14.56 -13.55
N GLU A 198 1.23 -14.19 -12.70
CA GLU A 198 1.48 -14.83 -11.39
C GLU A 198 0.35 -14.61 -10.38
N LEU A 199 -0.17 -13.37 -10.29
CA LEU A 199 -1.13 -12.98 -9.26
C LEU A 199 -2.57 -13.34 -9.61
N PHE A 200 -2.95 -13.22 -10.88
CA PHE A 200 -4.34 -13.32 -11.33
C PHE A 200 -4.56 -14.50 -12.28
N GLY A 201 -3.51 -15.18 -12.74
CA GLY A 201 -3.62 -16.20 -13.78
C GLY A 201 -4.04 -15.62 -15.13
N THR A 202 -3.80 -14.31 -15.35
CA THR A 202 -4.16 -13.62 -16.59
C THR A 202 -3.43 -14.26 -17.77
N THR A 203 -4.19 -14.60 -18.80
CA THR A 203 -3.64 -15.01 -20.10
C THR A 203 -3.73 -13.85 -21.09
N PHE A 204 -2.81 -13.83 -22.05
CA PHE A 204 -2.70 -12.75 -23.04
C PHE A 204 -3.22 -13.19 -24.42
N ASP A 205 -4.26 -14.03 -24.43
CA ASP A 205 -4.86 -14.58 -25.65
C ASP A 205 -5.65 -13.53 -26.44
N VAL A 206 -6.24 -12.57 -25.72
CA VAL A 206 -6.96 -11.42 -26.28
C VAL A 206 -6.33 -10.15 -25.71
N LEU A 207 -5.87 -9.30 -26.63
CA LEU A 207 -5.32 -7.99 -26.31
C LEU A 207 -6.25 -6.92 -26.86
N VAL A 208 -6.62 -5.98 -26.01
CA VAL A 208 -7.38 -4.79 -26.42
C VAL A 208 -6.39 -3.69 -26.71
N TYR A 209 -6.49 -3.12 -27.91
CA TYR A 209 -5.69 -1.99 -28.34
C TYR A 209 -6.60 -0.81 -28.63
N ASP A 210 -6.29 0.32 -28.02
CA ASP A 210 -6.98 1.58 -28.29
C ASP A 210 -5.96 2.71 -28.42
N VAL A 211 -6.32 3.73 -29.22
CA VAL A 211 -5.48 4.89 -29.49
C VAL A 211 -6.22 6.14 -29.07
N THR A 212 -5.60 6.91 -28.18
CA THR A 212 -6.07 8.24 -27.81
C THR A 212 -5.11 9.33 -28.30
N SER A 213 -5.56 10.58 -28.28
CA SER A 213 -4.74 11.76 -28.58
C SER A 213 -4.66 12.66 -27.34
N SER A 214 -3.52 13.30 -27.13
CA SER A 214 -3.37 14.36 -26.12
C SER A 214 -2.80 15.59 -26.79
N ASP A 215 -3.54 16.71 -26.73
CA ASP A 215 -3.09 17.99 -27.25
C ASP A 215 -2.31 18.80 -26.21
N PHE A 216 -1.53 19.76 -26.69
CA PHE A 216 -0.75 20.68 -25.87
C PHE A 216 -1.18 22.12 -26.13
N GLU A 217 -1.44 22.85 -25.05
CA GLU A 217 -1.56 24.31 -25.09
C GLU A 217 -0.16 24.92 -25.29
N GLY A 218 0.13 25.37 -26.51
CA GLY A 218 1.43 25.97 -26.88
C GLY A 218 1.96 25.49 -28.23
N SER A 219 3.22 25.80 -28.52
CA SER A 219 3.83 25.50 -29.83
C SER A 219 4.43 24.11 -29.94
N GLY A 220 4.63 23.39 -28.82
CA GLY A 220 5.24 22.06 -28.77
C GLY A 220 6.65 21.94 -29.36
N GLN A 221 7.35 23.04 -29.62
CA GLN A 221 8.63 23.05 -30.35
C GLN A 221 9.74 22.20 -29.74
N ARG A 222 9.65 21.87 -28.44
CA ARG A 222 10.63 21.02 -27.73
C ARG A 222 10.29 19.53 -27.77
N ASN A 223 9.13 19.16 -28.30
CA ASN A 223 8.71 17.78 -28.48
C ASN A 223 8.62 17.48 -29.98
N SER A 224 9.57 16.69 -30.49
CA SER A 224 9.64 16.33 -31.90
C SER A 224 8.45 15.49 -32.39
N ARG A 225 7.75 14.79 -31.47
CA ARG A 225 6.54 14.01 -31.78
C ARG A 225 5.27 14.87 -31.79
N ALA A 226 5.32 16.06 -31.17
CA ALA A 226 4.18 16.96 -31.09
C ALA A 226 3.90 17.59 -32.46
N THR A 227 2.92 17.06 -33.17
CA THR A 227 2.56 17.48 -34.53
C THR A 227 1.05 17.69 -34.63
N ARG A 228 0.60 18.50 -35.59
CA ARG A 228 -0.83 18.65 -35.87
C ARG A 228 -1.33 17.44 -36.64
N GLY A 229 -2.46 16.90 -36.23
CA GLY A 229 -3.13 15.78 -36.89
C GLY A 229 -4.63 15.80 -36.68
N TYR A 230 -5.27 14.66 -36.94
CA TYR A 230 -6.68 14.49 -36.63
C TYR A 230 -6.88 14.48 -35.11
N SER A 231 -7.55 15.51 -34.57
CA SER A 231 -7.82 15.63 -33.14
C SER A 231 -9.19 15.04 -32.82
N ARG A 232 -9.24 14.03 -31.94
CA ARG A 232 -10.50 13.41 -31.49
C ARG A 232 -11.32 14.37 -30.62
N ASP A 233 -10.65 15.31 -29.96
CA ASP A 233 -11.25 16.31 -29.06
C ASP A 233 -11.58 17.64 -29.77
N GLY A 234 -11.40 17.70 -31.10
CA GLY A 234 -11.78 18.87 -31.90
C GLY A 234 -10.85 20.08 -31.73
N ARG A 235 -9.57 19.86 -31.41
CA ARG A 235 -8.51 20.88 -31.30
C ARG A 235 -7.48 20.82 -32.45
N PRO A 236 -7.87 21.05 -33.72
CA PRO A 236 -6.94 21.02 -34.85
C PRO A 236 -5.92 22.18 -34.84
N ASP A 237 -6.15 23.18 -33.99
CA ASP A 237 -5.26 24.32 -33.75
C ASP A 237 -3.99 23.92 -32.97
N CYS A 238 -4.13 22.93 -32.08
CA CYS A 238 -3.08 22.44 -31.21
C CYS A 238 -2.19 21.39 -31.88
N VAL A 239 -0.94 21.32 -31.44
CA VAL A 239 -0.10 20.14 -31.65
C VAL A 239 -0.48 19.07 -30.64
N GLN A 240 -0.34 17.80 -31.03
CA GLN A 240 -0.72 16.66 -30.20
C GLN A 240 0.30 15.52 -30.32
N VAL A 241 0.14 14.52 -29.45
CA VAL A 241 0.73 13.18 -29.63
C VAL A 241 -0.39 12.14 -29.61
N CYS A 242 -0.16 11.01 -30.26
CA CYS A 242 -1.06 9.86 -30.17
C CYS A 242 -0.48 8.86 -29.16
N ILE A 243 -1.33 8.26 -28.32
CA ILE A 243 -0.92 7.28 -27.32
C ILE A 243 -1.69 6.01 -27.61
N GLY A 244 -0.97 4.96 -27.99
CA GLY A 244 -1.53 3.61 -28.09
C GLY A 244 -1.38 2.89 -26.76
N LEU A 245 -2.45 2.31 -26.25
CA LEU A 245 -2.47 1.51 -25.03
C LEU A 245 -2.90 0.09 -25.36
N VAL A 246 -2.16 -0.89 -24.86
CA VAL A 246 -2.50 -2.31 -24.93
C VAL A 246 -2.88 -2.78 -23.54
N THR A 247 -4.05 -3.40 -23.42
CA THR A 247 -4.55 -3.99 -22.17
C THR A 247 -4.95 -5.45 -22.35
N SER A 248 -5.00 -6.19 -21.24
CA SER A 248 -5.64 -7.50 -21.20
C SER A 248 -7.16 -7.38 -21.34
N ALA A 249 -7.87 -8.50 -21.53
CA ALA A 249 -9.33 -8.52 -21.56
C ALA A 249 -9.98 -8.00 -20.25
N GLU A 250 -9.27 -8.13 -19.12
CA GLU A 250 -9.68 -7.63 -17.81
C GLU A 250 -9.33 -6.15 -17.58
N GLY A 251 -8.68 -5.49 -18.56
CA GLY A 251 -8.30 -4.09 -18.49
C GLY A 251 -6.97 -3.81 -17.82
N LEU A 252 -6.12 -4.82 -17.60
CA LEU A 252 -4.78 -4.60 -17.03
C LEU A 252 -3.84 -4.00 -18.09
N PRO A 253 -3.15 -2.88 -17.82
CA PRO A 253 -2.27 -2.24 -18.79
C PRO A 253 -0.99 -3.05 -18.99
N LEU A 254 -0.72 -3.43 -20.24
CA LEU A 254 0.41 -4.30 -20.59
C LEU A 254 1.55 -3.55 -21.26
N ALA A 255 1.22 -2.62 -22.14
CA ALA A 255 2.20 -1.81 -22.86
C ALA A 255 1.54 -0.52 -23.36
N TYR A 256 2.36 0.51 -23.59
CA TYR A 256 1.93 1.71 -24.29
C TYR A 256 3.03 2.22 -25.21
N GLU A 257 2.66 2.97 -26.24
CA GLU A 257 3.59 3.67 -27.11
C GLU A 257 3.09 5.07 -27.46
N VAL A 258 4.00 6.03 -27.56
CA VAL A 258 3.68 7.41 -27.90
C VAL A 258 4.12 7.68 -29.33
N PHE A 259 3.17 7.96 -30.21
CA PHE A 259 3.40 8.23 -31.62
C PHE A 259 3.32 9.74 -31.92
N ASP A 260 3.79 10.12 -33.09
CA ASP A 260 3.63 11.46 -33.62
C ASP A 260 2.13 11.82 -33.72
N GLY A 261 1.77 13.06 -33.41
CA GLY A 261 0.38 13.54 -33.41
C GLY A 261 -0.40 13.42 -34.73
N ASN A 262 0.28 13.14 -35.84
CA ASN A 262 -0.32 12.92 -37.16
C ASN A 262 -0.34 11.43 -37.58
N ARG A 263 -0.08 10.51 -36.64
CA ARG A 263 -0.19 9.06 -36.88
C ARG A 263 -1.63 8.71 -37.23
N VAL A 264 -1.82 8.03 -38.35
CA VAL A 264 -3.11 7.51 -38.78
C VAL A 264 -3.35 6.16 -38.08
N ASP A 265 -4.57 5.93 -37.59
CA ASP A 265 -5.01 4.63 -37.10
C ASP A 265 -5.07 3.66 -38.29
N VAL A 266 -4.13 2.71 -38.39
CA VAL A 266 -4.11 1.66 -39.42
C VAL A 266 -3.95 0.30 -38.76
#